data_AF-A0A8J2TY98-F1
#
_entry.id   AF-A0A8J2TY98-F1
#
_cell.length_a   1.000
_cell.length_b   1.000
_cell.length_c   1.000
_cell.angle_alpha   90.00
_cell.angle_beta   90.00
_cell.angle_gamma   90.00
#
_symmetry.space_group_name_H-M   'P 1'
#
loop_
_entity.id
_entity.type
_entity.pdbx_description
1 polymer ?
#
loop_
_entity_poly.entity_id
_entity_poly.type
_entity_poly.pdbx_seq_one_letter_code
_entity_poly.pdbx_strand_id
1 'polypeptide(L)'
;MVDDGETIDETETPMADLPDHEERAIRDYVDSQSPADDRAELVQKVGSHRVLGHVHEVYDVHCTSTRWWVMTNPTNLYLQSDFPQAEQALIFHIGLGAFMAERSRAELDEDAEEHVSSSWRRFRQALEAMDEASESEDFQAVGIKCRDALIALGKSHMDAPWLGEVPGAPKAADFKGWASIYAERLTDGRMRNYLKALADKTWDLTVWLQHYSNATPVDADIVLEATAHLIGTFGKVIRRREAGEPERCPRCESYQLAEDIQHDAEQRGFFASTVCGACGWRSDVDFTPWAEHFEGSDIEGYLSSPGLGISDRLHPEGDDSAG
;
A
#
# COMPACT_ATOMS: atom_id res chain seq x y z
N MET A 1 18.58 21.88 -64.65
CA MET A 1 17.79 22.37 -63.50
C MET A 1 17.48 21.12 -62.71
N VAL A 2 18.41 20.83 -61.79
CA VAL A 2 18.35 19.66 -60.91
C VAL A 2 17.72 20.20 -59.64
N ASP A 3 16.64 19.55 -59.24
CA ASP A 3 15.85 19.84 -58.04
C ASP A 3 16.57 19.11 -56.90
N ASP A 4 17.35 19.86 -56.11
CA ASP A 4 18.12 19.32 -55.00
C ASP A 4 17.17 19.16 -53.80
N GLY A 5 17.03 17.90 -53.37
CA GLY A 5 16.23 17.51 -52.22
C GLY A 5 16.74 18.18 -50.94
N GLU A 6 15.85 18.95 -50.33
CA GLU A 6 16.03 19.51 -49.00
C GLU A 6 15.78 18.40 -47.97
N THR A 7 16.87 17.80 -47.49
CA THR A 7 16.87 16.91 -46.33
C THR A 7 16.42 17.72 -45.12
N ILE A 8 15.25 17.38 -44.59
CA ILE A 8 14.71 17.97 -43.37
C ILE A 8 15.58 17.46 -42.21
N ASP A 9 16.42 18.35 -41.72
CA ASP A 9 17.19 18.19 -40.49
C ASP A 9 16.19 18.10 -39.31
N GLU A 10 16.07 16.91 -38.72
CA GLU A 10 15.29 16.69 -37.50
C GLU A 10 15.92 17.53 -36.39
N THR A 11 15.24 18.62 -36.08
CA THR A 11 15.61 19.57 -35.03
C THR A 11 15.89 18.84 -33.71
N GLU A 12 17.18 18.72 -33.36
CA GLU A 12 17.62 18.57 -31.97
C GLU A 12 16.94 19.67 -31.16
N THR A 13 15.98 19.28 -30.32
CA THR A 13 15.41 20.20 -29.35
C THR A 13 16.51 20.52 -28.34
N PRO A 14 16.89 21.79 -28.15
CA PRO A 14 17.93 22.13 -27.19
C PRO A 14 17.52 21.62 -25.81
N MET A 15 18.35 20.73 -25.24
CA MET A 15 18.21 20.24 -23.87
C MET A 15 18.19 21.46 -22.94
N ALA A 16 17.03 21.76 -22.36
CA ALA A 16 16.95 22.72 -21.28
C ALA A 16 17.84 22.25 -20.14
N ASP A 17 18.70 23.13 -19.61
CA ASP A 17 19.50 22.84 -18.42
C ASP A 17 18.56 22.29 -17.32
N LEU A 18 18.89 21.11 -16.82
CA LEU A 18 18.14 20.46 -15.76
C LEU A 18 18.20 21.36 -14.51
N PRO A 19 17.07 21.78 -13.92
CA PRO A 19 17.11 22.63 -12.73
C PRO A 19 17.88 21.97 -11.59
N ASP A 20 18.77 22.71 -10.90
CA ASP A 20 19.65 22.21 -9.84
C ASP A 20 18.96 21.35 -8.77
N HIS A 21 17.69 21.63 -8.48
CA HIS A 21 16.92 20.90 -7.49
C HIS A 21 16.42 19.54 -7.99
N GLU A 22 16.08 19.42 -9.28
CA GLU A 22 15.73 18.14 -9.91
C GLU A 22 16.98 17.26 -10.03
N GLU A 23 18.09 17.83 -10.50
CA GLU A 23 19.37 17.12 -10.60
C GLU A 23 19.79 16.54 -9.24
N ARG A 24 19.79 17.37 -8.20
CA ARG A 24 20.16 16.96 -6.84
C ARG A 24 19.23 15.88 -6.29
N ALA A 25 17.91 15.99 -6.51
CA ALA A 25 16.97 14.98 -6.03
C ALA A 25 17.22 13.59 -6.64
N ILE A 26 17.51 13.54 -7.95
CA ILE A 26 17.86 12.29 -8.64
C ILE A 26 19.22 11.76 -8.18
N ARG A 27 20.21 12.65 -8.03
CA ARG A 27 21.55 12.30 -7.54
C ARG A 27 21.49 11.68 -6.14
N ASP A 28 20.84 12.37 -5.20
CA ASP A 28 20.69 11.92 -3.82
C ASP A 28 19.96 10.58 -3.74
N TYR A 29 18.95 10.39 -4.60
CA TYR A 29 18.25 9.10 -4.70
C TYR A 29 19.19 7.99 -5.17
N VAL A 30 19.90 8.17 -6.30
CA VAL A 30 20.84 7.16 -6.81
C VAL A 30 21.92 6.83 -5.79
N ASP A 31 22.53 7.85 -5.17
CA ASP A 31 23.55 7.68 -4.14
C ASP A 31 23.03 6.94 -2.89
N SER A 32 21.72 7.03 -2.59
CA SER A 32 21.10 6.28 -1.49
C SER A 32 20.85 4.80 -1.83
N GLN A 33 20.73 4.47 -3.12
CA GLN A 33 20.46 3.11 -3.60
C GLN A 33 21.74 2.36 -4.04
N SER A 34 22.84 3.09 -4.24
CA SER A 34 24.12 2.55 -4.67
C SER A 34 25.10 2.31 -3.50
N PRO A 35 26.07 1.38 -3.66
CA PRO A 35 27.20 1.22 -2.73
C PRO A 35 27.96 2.53 -2.49
N ALA A 36 28.67 2.59 -1.36
CA ALA A 36 29.29 3.83 -0.92
C ALA A 36 30.39 4.37 -1.85
N ASP A 37 30.97 3.50 -2.67
CA ASP A 37 32.05 3.75 -3.64
C ASP A 37 31.55 3.99 -5.07
N ASP A 38 30.25 3.85 -5.34
CA ASP A 38 29.65 4.04 -6.66
C ASP A 38 28.70 5.24 -6.66
N ARG A 39 29.29 6.44 -6.75
CA ARG A 39 28.56 7.70 -6.62
C ARG A 39 28.19 8.27 -7.98
N ALA A 40 27.03 8.90 -8.06
CA ALA A 40 26.60 9.60 -9.24
C ALA A 40 27.56 10.77 -9.53
N GLU A 41 28.09 10.81 -10.75
CA GLU A 41 28.98 11.86 -11.26
C GLU A 41 28.22 12.80 -12.18
N LEU A 42 27.39 12.24 -13.07
CA LEU A 42 26.58 12.98 -14.05
C LEU A 42 25.12 12.54 -13.99
N VAL A 43 24.20 13.51 -14.02
CA VAL A 43 22.75 13.28 -14.12
C VAL A 43 22.23 14.09 -15.30
N GLN A 44 21.61 13.42 -16.27
CA GLN A 44 21.04 14.06 -17.46
C GLN A 44 19.61 13.61 -17.66
N LYS A 45 18.68 14.56 -17.84
CA LYS A 45 17.32 14.25 -18.27
C LYS A 45 17.31 13.97 -19.76
N VAL A 46 16.88 12.79 -20.16
CA VAL A 46 16.90 12.31 -21.55
C VAL A 46 15.50 12.15 -22.14
N GLY A 47 14.46 12.15 -21.31
CA GLY A 47 13.09 12.00 -21.78
C GLY A 47 12.02 12.38 -20.76
N SER A 48 10.79 12.57 -21.25
CA SER A 48 9.59 12.74 -20.44
C SER A 48 8.39 12.18 -21.19
N HIS A 49 7.66 11.26 -20.57
CA HIS A 49 6.55 10.55 -21.17
C HIS A 49 5.32 10.63 -20.27
N ARG A 50 4.17 11.01 -20.85
CA ARG A 50 2.89 10.96 -20.13
C ARG A 50 2.17 9.65 -20.48
N VAL A 51 2.02 8.76 -19.50
CA VAL A 51 1.35 7.46 -19.64
C VAL A 51 0.32 7.30 -18.54
N LEU A 52 -0.90 6.88 -18.90
CA LEU A 52 -2.02 6.71 -17.96
C LEU A 52 -2.28 7.93 -17.04
N GLY A 53 -2.02 9.15 -17.54
CA GLY A 53 -2.20 10.39 -16.78
C GLY A 53 -1.02 10.81 -15.91
N HIS A 54 -0.04 9.93 -15.70
CA HIS A 54 1.19 10.19 -14.96
C HIS A 54 2.33 10.62 -15.88
N VAL A 55 3.18 11.52 -15.42
CA VAL A 55 4.39 11.93 -16.15
C VAL A 55 5.56 11.14 -15.58
N HIS A 56 6.23 10.38 -16.43
CA HIS A 56 7.48 9.67 -16.13
C HIS A 56 8.63 10.42 -16.78
N GLU A 57 9.55 10.90 -15.97
CA GLU A 57 10.77 11.54 -16.43
C GLU A 57 11.89 10.52 -16.43
N VAL A 58 12.72 10.57 -17.47
CA VAL A 58 13.78 9.61 -17.72
C VAL A 58 15.12 10.31 -17.60
N TYR A 59 15.99 9.79 -16.76
CA TYR A 59 17.33 10.30 -16.54
C TYR A 59 18.38 9.23 -16.88
N ASP A 60 19.44 9.67 -17.54
CA ASP A 60 20.70 8.93 -17.70
C ASP A 60 21.64 9.37 -16.58
N VAL A 61 22.00 8.43 -15.70
CA VAL A 61 22.88 8.71 -14.56
C VAL A 61 24.15 7.89 -14.69
N HIS A 62 25.28 8.57 -14.71
CA HIS A 62 26.60 7.94 -14.77
C HIS A 62 27.19 8.01 -13.37
N CYS A 63 27.48 6.84 -12.83
CA CYS A 63 28.20 6.70 -11.57
C CYS A 63 29.67 6.33 -11.84
N THR A 64 30.46 6.30 -10.78
CA THR A 64 31.88 5.95 -10.84
C THR A 64 32.16 4.60 -11.52
N SER A 65 31.27 3.62 -11.36
CA SER A 65 31.43 2.28 -11.93
C SER A 65 30.21 1.77 -12.72
N THR A 66 29.03 2.34 -12.49
CA THR A 66 27.78 1.89 -13.12
C THR A 66 27.09 3.00 -13.91
N ARG A 67 26.10 2.61 -14.72
CA ARG A 67 25.25 3.55 -15.45
C ARG A 67 23.80 3.10 -15.36
N TRP A 68 22.91 4.06 -15.09
CA TRP A 68 21.52 3.80 -14.75
C TRP A 68 20.58 4.60 -15.65
N TRP A 69 19.46 3.98 -15.98
CA TRP A 69 18.24 4.72 -16.30
C TRP A 69 17.47 4.95 -15.02
N VAL A 70 17.14 6.20 -14.69
CA VAL A 70 16.27 6.53 -13.56
C VAL A 70 14.93 7.03 -14.08
N MET A 71 13.85 6.41 -13.63
CA MET A 71 12.47 6.73 -14.00
C MET A 71 11.75 7.32 -12.79
N THR A 72 10.92 8.35 -12.97
CA THR A 72 10.13 8.95 -11.87
C THR A 72 8.68 8.46 -11.84
N ASN A 73 8.03 8.63 -10.68
CA ASN A 73 6.63 8.31 -10.39
C ASN A 73 6.24 6.82 -10.54
N PRO A 74 6.74 5.93 -9.66
CA PRO A 74 7.67 6.16 -8.55
C PRO A 74 9.14 6.28 -9.00
N THR A 75 10.02 6.87 -8.19
CA THR A 75 11.45 6.94 -8.55
C THR A 75 12.11 5.58 -8.39
N ASN A 76 12.74 5.06 -9.46
CA ASN A 76 13.50 3.79 -9.44
C ASN A 76 14.63 3.77 -10.48
N LEU A 77 15.63 2.91 -10.30
CA LEU A 77 16.83 2.79 -11.13
C LEU A 77 16.91 1.43 -11.87
N TYR A 78 17.38 1.46 -13.11
CA TYR A 78 17.52 0.29 -14.00
C TYR A 78 18.91 0.26 -14.61
N LEU A 79 19.66 -0.84 -14.41
CA LEU A 79 21.01 -0.99 -14.96
C LEU A 79 20.97 -0.94 -16.49
N GLN A 80 21.83 -0.12 -17.10
CA GLN A 80 21.92 -0.08 -18.56
C GLN A 80 22.49 -1.38 -19.16
N SER A 81 23.22 -2.18 -18.38
CA SER A 81 23.65 -3.52 -18.80
C SER A 81 22.48 -4.47 -19.03
N ASP A 82 21.42 -4.33 -18.23
CA ASP A 82 20.23 -5.18 -18.26
C ASP A 82 19.15 -4.58 -19.19
N PHE A 83 19.14 -3.25 -19.30
CA PHE A 83 18.25 -2.47 -20.15
C PHE A 83 19.07 -1.55 -21.07
N PRO A 84 19.56 -2.03 -22.22
CA PRO A 84 20.41 -1.23 -23.10
C PRO A 84 19.75 0.03 -23.66
N GLN A 85 18.42 0.11 -23.64
CA GLN A 85 17.63 1.24 -24.12
C GLN A 85 16.73 1.79 -23.02
N ALA A 86 16.63 3.12 -22.94
CA ALA A 86 15.80 3.81 -21.96
C ALA A 86 14.31 3.44 -22.10
N GLU A 87 13.84 3.26 -23.32
CA GLU A 87 12.46 2.86 -23.62
C GLU A 87 12.14 1.45 -23.09
N GLN A 88 13.11 0.53 -23.14
CA GLN A 88 12.94 -0.81 -22.60
C GLN A 88 12.79 -0.77 -21.07
N ALA A 89 13.62 0.03 -20.39
CA ALA A 89 13.50 0.27 -18.96
C ALA A 89 12.17 0.94 -18.59
N LEU A 90 11.71 1.90 -19.40
CA LEU A 90 10.44 2.60 -19.18
C LEU A 90 9.24 1.66 -19.32
N ILE A 91 9.20 0.80 -20.34
CA ILE A 91 8.13 -0.20 -20.51
C ILE A 91 8.08 -1.14 -19.31
N PHE A 92 9.25 -1.63 -18.87
CA PHE A 92 9.34 -2.48 -17.68
C PHE A 92 8.89 -1.73 -16.43
N HIS A 93 9.29 -0.48 -16.24
CA HIS A 93 8.89 0.37 -15.11
C HIS A 93 7.37 0.54 -15.02
N ILE A 94 6.74 0.89 -16.14
CA ILE A 94 5.28 1.05 -16.22
C ILE A 94 4.57 -0.28 -15.98
N GLY A 95 5.05 -1.37 -16.59
CA GLY A 95 4.50 -2.71 -16.41
C GLY A 95 4.60 -3.21 -14.97
N LEU A 96 5.74 -2.98 -14.32
CA LEU A 96 5.95 -3.29 -12.91
C LEU A 96 5.01 -2.45 -12.03
N GLY A 97 4.87 -1.16 -12.31
CA GLY A 97 3.95 -0.27 -11.61
C GLY A 97 2.49 -0.72 -11.72
N ALA A 98 2.06 -1.13 -12.92
CA ALA A 98 0.73 -1.68 -13.14
C ALA A 98 0.52 -3.00 -12.38
N PHE A 99 1.52 -3.88 -12.38
CA PHE A 99 1.47 -5.14 -11.63
C PHE A 99 1.40 -4.91 -10.11
N MET A 100 2.19 -3.97 -9.59
CA MET A 100 2.15 -3.58 -8.18
C MET A 100 0.81 -2.94 -7.81
N ALA A 101 0.26 -2.10 -8.68
CA ALA A 101 -1.06 -1.51 -8.48
C ALA A 101 -2.15 -2.58 -8.41
N GLU A 102 -2.12 -3.57 -9.31
CA GLU A 102 -3.09 -4.68 -9.26
C GLU A 102 -2.95 -5.48 -7.96
N ARG A 103 -1.72 -5.83 -7.58
CA ARG A 103 -1.46 -6.51 -6.31
C ARG A 103 -1.96 -5.72 -5.11
N SER A 104 -1.79 -4.39 -5.11
CA SER A 104 -2.23 -3.53 -4.00
C SER A 104 -3.75 -3.55 -3.79
N ARG A 105 -4.55 -3.93 -4.79
CA ARG A 105 -6.01 -4.11 -4.62
C ARG A 105 -6.32 -5.21 -3.60
N ALA A 106 -5.43 -6.18 -3.45
CA ALA A 106 -5.52 -7.26 -2.47
C ALA A 106 -4.86 -6.90 -1.12
N GLU A 107 -4.31 -5.71 -0.97
CA GLU A 107 -3.64 -5.25 0.25
C GLU A 107 -4.56 -4.31 1.05
N LEU A 108 -4.55 -4.48 2.37
CA LEU A 108 -5.08 -3.51 3.32
C LEU A 108 -3.93 -3.06 4.22
N ASP A 109 -4.09 -1.90 4.84
CA ASP A 109 -3.29 -1.49 6.00
C ASP A 109 -3.29 -2.63 7.04
N GLU A 110 -2.13 -3.09 7.48
CA GLU A 110 -1.97 -4.31 8.29
C GLU A 110 -2.81 -4.25 9.57
N ASP A 111 -2.77 -3.11 10.27
CA ASP A 111 -3.57 -2.83 11.45
C ASP A 111 -5.08 -2.89 11.15
N ALA A 112 -5.52 -2.42 9.98
CA ALA A 112 -6.92 -2.49 9.60
C ALA A 112 -7.33 -3.90 9.18
N GLU A 113 -6.43 -4.65 8.54
CA GLU A 113 -6.66 -6.03 8.08
C GLU A 113 -6.88 -6.98 9.25
N GLU A 114 -6.15 -6.83 10.36
CA GLU A 114 -6.29 -7.67 11.56
C GLU A 114 -7.76 -7.80 11.97
N HIS A 115 -8.48 -6.67 12.02
CA HIS A 115 -9.87 -6.63 12.43
C HIS A 115 -10.86 -7.16 11.38
N VAL A 116 -10.46 -7.33 10.13
CA VAL A 116 -11.37 -7.78 9.04
C VAL A 116 -10.84 -8.98 8.26
N SER A 117 -9.81 -9.65 8.79
CA SER A 117 -9.01 -10.69 8.13
C SER A 117 -9.83 -11.76 7.42
N SER A 118 -10.87 -12.29 8.07
CA SER A 118 -11.71 -13.35 7.48
C SER A 118 -12.54 -12.87 6.28
N SER A 119 -12.97 -11.60 6.30
CA SER A 119 -13.71 -10.96 5.22
C SER A 119 -12.78 -10.54 4.09
N TRP A 120 -11.61 -9.98 4.43
CA TRP A 120 -10.60 -9.56 3.47
C TRP A 120 -10.01 -10.75 2.70
N ARG A 121 -9.72 -11.87 3.38
CA ARG A 121 -9.30 -13.12 2.73
C ARG A 121 -10.33 -13.60 1.70
N ARG A 122 -11.63 -13.46 1.96
CA ARG A 122 -12.69 -13.83 1.00
C ARG A 122 -12.83 -12.82 -0.12
N PHE A 123 -12.57 -11.55 0.15
CA PHE A 123 -12.48 -10.53 -0.88
C PHE A 123 -11.31 -10.81 -1.84
N ARG A 124 -10.13 -11.23 -1.34
CA ARG A 124 -9.02 -11.68 -2.20
C ARG A 124 -9.42 -12.82 -3.13
N GLN A 125 -10.23 -13.77 -2.66
CA GLN A 125 -10.77 -14.85 -3.50
C GLN A 125 -11.73 -14.34 -4.60
N ALA A 126 -12.33 -13.16 -4.42
CA ALA A 126 -13.15 -12.50 -5.43
C ALA A 126 -12.27 -11.81 -6.50
N LEU A 127 -11.14 -11.22 -6.10
CA LEU A 127 -10.12 -10.70 -7.03
C LEU A 127 -9.54 -11.83 -7.88
N GLU A 128 -9.10 -12.93 -7.25
CA GLU A 128 -8.59 -14.11 -7.97
C GLU A 128 -9.61 -14.66 -8.99
N ALA A 129 -10.90 -14.64 -8.64
CA ALA A 129 -11.94 -15.07 -9.56
C ALA A 129 -12.17 -14.09 -10.71
N MET A 130 -11.92 -12.80 -10.50
CA MET A 130 -12.01 -11.78 -11.54
C MET A 130 -10.84 -11.88 -12.53
N ASP A 131 -9.65 -12.22 -12.04
CA ASP A 131 -8.45 -12.41 -12.88
C ASP A 131 -8.64 -13.50 -13.94
N GLU A 132 -9.43 -14.53 -13.61
CA GLU A 132 -9.75 -15.65 -14.50
C GLU A 132 -11.07 -15.46 -15.28
N ALA A 133 -11.87 -14.44 -14.96
CA ALA A 133 -13.22 -14.28 -15.49
C ALA A 133 -13.25 -13.83 -16.96
N SER A 134 -14.07 -14.50 -17.77
CA SER A 134 -14.19 -14.19 -19.19
C SER A 134 -15.64 -14.15 -19.70
N GLU A 135 -16.57 -14.79 -19.02
CA GLU A 135 -17.98 -14.88 -19.40
C GLU A 135 -18.92 -14.33 -18.30
N SER A 136 -20.20 -14.10 -18.64
CA SER A 136 -21.15 -13.49 -17.70
C SER A 136 -21.40 -14.32 -16.44
N GLU A 137 -21.34 -15.65 -16.54
CA GLU A 137 -21.41 -16.55 -15.39
C GLU A 137 -20.19 -16.40 -14.45
N ASP A 138 -19.01 -16.10 -14.99
CA ASP A 138 -17.80 -15.86 -14.19
C ASP A 138 -17.94 -14.55 -13.39
N PHE A 139 -18.45 -13.49 -14.03
CA PHE A 139 -18.72 -12.21 -13.35
C PHE A 139 -19.81 -12.33 -12.29
N GLN A 140 -20.82 -13.19 -12.49
CA GLN A 140 -21.78 -13.53 -11.43
C GLN A 140 -21.09 -14.21 -10.24
N ALA A 141 -20.12 -15.10 -10.50
CA ALA A 141 -19.35 -15.78 -9.46
C ALA A 141 -18.53 -14.80 -8.61
N VAL A 142 -17.99 -13.73 -9.22
CA VAL A 142 -17.35 -12.62 -8.50
C VAL A 142 -18.34 -11.97 -7.51
N GLY A 143 -19.59 -11.74 -7.94
CA GLY A 143 -20.66 -11.22 -7.07
C GLY A 143 -20.97 -12.13 -5.88
N ILE A 144 -21.00 -13.45 -6.09
CA ILE A 144 -21.20 -14.45 -5.02
C ILE A 144 -20.06 -14.36 -4.00
N LYS A 145 -18.80 -14.30 -4.46
CA LYS A 145 -17.62 -14.21 -3.59
C LYS A 145 -17.57 -12.90 -2.80
N CYS A 146 -17.92 -11.77 -3.43
CA CYS A 146 -18.06 -10.49 -2.75
C CYS A 146 -19.14 -10.56 -1.66
N ARG A 147 -20.29 -11.15 -1.95
CA ARG A 147 -21.37 -11.36 -0.96
C ARG A 147 -20.90 -12.21 0.22
N ASP A 148 -20.15 -13.28 -0.03
CA ASP A 148 -19.61 -14.13 1.02
C ASP A 148 -18.55 -13.42 1.88
N ALA A 149 -17.76 -12.51 1.28
CA ALA A 149 -16.86 -11.62 2.02
C ALA A 149 -17.64 -10.70 2.97
N LEU A 150 -18.74 -10.10 2.51
CA LEU A 150 -19.60 -9.27 3.37
C LEU A 150 -20.25 -10.07 4.50
N ILE A 151 -20.74 -11.27 4.24
CA ILE A 151 -21.26 -12.15 5.30
C ILE A 151 -20.17 -12.46 6.34
N ALA A 152 -18.93 -12.70 5.91
CA ALA A 152 -17.83 -12.94 6.82
C ALA A 152 -17.49 -11.70 7.66
N LEU A 153 -17.59 -10.49 7.10
CA LEU A 153 -17.47 -9.23 7.86
C LEU A 153 -18.59 -9.11 8.90
N GLY A 154 -19.82 -9.43 8.51
CA GLY A 154 -20.96 -9.47 9.42
C GLY A 154 -20.75 -10.44 10.59
N LYS A 155 -20.03 -11.55 10.37
CA LYS A 155 -19.80 -12.56 11.41
C LYS A 155 -18.60 -12.29 12.31
N SER A 156 -17.60 -11.54 11.86
CA SER A 156 -16.30 -11.47 12.54
C SER A 156 -16.35 -10.84 13.93
N HIS A 157 -17.34 -9.99 14.20
CA HIS A 157 -17.44 -9.20 15.44
C HIS A 157 -18.69 -9.47 16.27
N MET A 158 -19.41 -10.56 16.01
CA MET A 158 -20.65 -10.88 16.73
C MET A 158 -20.43 -11.12 18.24
N ASP A 159 -19.22 -11.53 18.63
CA ASP A 159 -18.82 -11.80 20.01
C ASP A 159 -17.90 -10.71 20.58
N ALA A 160 -17.70 -9.59 19.86
CA ALA A 160 -16.76 -8.56 20.26
C ALA A 160 -17.24 -7.84 21.54
N PRO A 161 -16.36 -7.59 22.53
CA PRO A 161 -16.77 -6.95 23.80
C PRO A 161 -17.45 -5.59 23.62
N TRP A 162 -17.05 -4.81 22.62
CA TRP A 162 -17.62 -3.49 22.33
C TRP A 162 -19.04 -3.54 21.77
N LEU A 163 -19.48 -4.69 21.26
CA LEU A 163 -20.83 -4.87 20.71
C LEU A 163 -21.88 -4.90 21.83
N GLY A 164 -21.49 -5.45 22.99
CA GLY A 164 -22.35 -5.69 24.14
C GLY A 164 -23.50 -6.65 23.84
N GLU A 165 -24.53 -6.64 24.68
CA GLU A 165 -25.74 -7.43 24.42
C GLU A 165 -26.54 -6.86 23.24
N VAL A 166 -27.01 -7.77 22.39
CA VAL A 166 -27.88 -7.47 21.23
C VAL A 166 -29.20 -8.24 21.39
N PRO A 167 -30.21 -7.67 22.05
CA PRO A 167 -31.53 -8.29 22.16
C PRO A 167 -32.16 -8.48 20.77
N GLY A 168 -32.59 -9.70 20.46
CA GLY A 168 -33.15 -10.02 19.14
C GLY A 168 -32.12 -9.97 18.02
N ALA A 169 -30.90 -10.44 18.29
CA ALA A 169 -29.80 -10.48 17.34
C ALA A 169 -30.23 -11.04 15.95
N PRO A 170 -29.76 -10.42 14.85
CA PRO A 170 -30.01 -10.93 13.51
C PRO A 170 -29.48 -12.36 13.32
N LYS A 171 -29.94 -13.04 12.27
CA LYS A 171 -29.35 -14.33 11.89
C LYS A 171 -27.87 -14.11 11.53
N ALA A 172 -27.01 -15.08 11.79
CA ALA A 172 -25.57 -14.95 11.51
C ALA A 172 -25.22 -14.62 10.04
N ALA A 173 -26.10 -14.93 9.09
CA ALA A 173 -25.91 -14.59 7.67
C ALA A 173 -26.63 -13.29 7.24
N ASP A 174 -27.34 -12.62 8.14
CA ASP A 174 -28.00 -11.34 7.89
C ASP A 174 -26.98 -10.20 7.98
N PHE A 175 -26.19 -10.05 6.91
CA PHE A 175 -25.16 -9.03 6.83
C PHE A 175 -25.69 -7.62 7.09
N LYS A 176 -26.81 -7.24 6.46
CA LYS A 176 -27.37 -5.89 6.62
C LYS A 176 -27.76 -5.60 8.07
N GLY A 177 -28.37 -6.58 8.74
CA GLY A 177 -28.70 -6.50 10.16
C GLY A 177 -27.46 -6.24 11.01
N TRP A 178 -26.43 -7.07 10.86
CA TRP A 178 -25.17 -6.92 11.61
C TRP A 178 -24.43 -5.62 11.31
N ALA A 179 -24.28 -5.26 10.03
CA ALA A 179 -23.61 -4.02 9.63
C ALA A 179 -24.31 -2.76 10.18
N SER A 180 -25.65 -2.78 10.24
CA SER A 180 -26.41 -1.68 10.87
C SER A 180 -26.10 -1.55 12.36
N ILE A 181 -26.02 -2.67 13.09
CA ILE A 181 -25.68 -2.67 14.52
C ILE A 181 -24.24 -2.20 14.72
N TYR A 182 -23.30 -2.68 13.92
CA TYR A 182 -21.90 -2.25 13.98
C TYR A 182 -21.77 -0.74 13.74
N ALA A 183 -22.44 -0.20 12.73
CA ALA A 183 -22.45 1.24 12.47
C ALA A 183 -22.99 2.05 13.67
N GLU A 184 -24.02 1.55 14.37
CA GLU A 184 -24.57 2.19 15.57
C GLU A 184 -23.64 2.14 16.79
N ARG A 185 -22.92 1.04 16.97
CA ARG A 185 -22.01 0.85 18.12
C ARG A 185 -20.67 1.56 17.94
N LEU A 186 -20.18 1.63 16.70
CA LEU A 186 -18.85 2.14 16.39
C LEU A 186 -18.84 3.64 16.09
N THR A 187 -19.97 4.21 15.65
CA THR A 187 -20.01 5.59 15.13
C THR A 187 -21.33 6.29 15.45
N ASP A 188 -21.33 7.61 15.33
CA ASP A 188 -22.49 8.45 15.53
C ASP A 188 -22.76 9.40 14.34
N GLY A 189 -23.82 10.19 14.46
CA GLY A 189 -24.15 11.28 13.53
C GLY A 189 -24.07 10.91 12.05
N ARG A 190 -23.27 11.68 11.31
CA ARG A 190 -23.08 11.54 9.85
C ARG A 190 -22.39 10.22 9.49
N MET A 191 -21.40 9.80 10.28
CA MET A 191 -20.60 8.61 9.97
C MET A 191 -21.45 7.33 10.07
N ARG A 192 -22.30 7.24 11.10
CA ARG A 192 -23.26 6.15 11.25
C ARG A 192 -24.19 6.03 10.04
N ASN A 193 -24.75 7.15 9.59
CA ASN A 193 -25.64 7.16 8.43
C ASN A 193 -24.90 6.74 7.15
N TYR A 194 -23.66 7.19 6.97
CA TYR A 194 -22.83 6.82 5.85
C TYR A 194 -22.51 5.32 5.83
N LEU A 195 -22.05 4.75 6.94
CA LEU A 195 -21.74 3.31 7.05
C LEU A 195 -22.96 2.43 6.76
N LYS A 196 -24.13 2.81 7.27
CA LYS A 196 -25.38 2.09 6.99
C LYS A 196 -25.74 2.13 5.50
N ALA A 197 -25.66 3.30 4.88
CA ALA A 197 -25.95 3.45 3.46
C ALA A 197 -24.93 2.69 2.60
N LEU A 198 -23.66 2.74 2.96
CA LEU A 198 -22.59 2.02 2.28
C LEU A 198 -22.83 0.50 2.35
N ALA A 199 -23.09 -0.04 3.54
CA ALA A 199 -23.38 -1.47 3.72
C ALA A 199 -24.64 -1.91 2.95
N ASP A 200 -25.71 -1.11 2.98
CA ASP A 200 -26.96 -1.41 2.27
C ASP A 200 -26.75 -1.46 0.76
N LYS A 201 -26.07 -0.46 0.20
CA LYS A 201 -25.90 -0.31 -1.26
C LYS A 201 -24.87 -1.28 -1.82
N THR A 202 -23.77 -1.52 -1.12
CA THR A 202 -22.79 -2.53 -1.56
C THR A 202 -23.41 -3.93 -1.51
N TRP A 203 -24.21 -4.25 -0.47
CA TRP A 203 -24.91 -5.53 -0.45
C TRP A 203 -25.85 -5.69 -1.65
N ASP A 204 -26.66 -4.67 -1.96
CA ASP A 204 -27.57 -4.70 -3.10
C ASP A 204 -26.82 -4.93 -4.42
N LEU A 205 -25.65 -4.31 -4.59
CA LEU A 205 -24.78 -4.53 -5.75
C LEU A 205 -24.30 -5.98 -5.85
N THR A 206 -23.82 -6.58 -4.74
CA THR A 206 -23.36 -7.98 -4.74
C THR A 206 -24.49 -8.96 -5.09
N VAL A 207 -25.70 -8.71 -4.57
CA VAL A 207 -26.89 -9.55 -4.82
C VAL A 207 -27.43 -9.37 -6.24
N TRP A 208 -27.35 -8.16 -6.78
CA TRP A 208 -27.73 -7.89 -8.16
C TRP A 208 -26.78 -8.60 -9.13
N LEU A 209 -25.47 -8.45 -8.95
CA LEU A 209 -24.47 -9.02 -9.87
C LEU A 209 -24.58 -10.53 -9.98
N GLN A 210 -24.73 -11.25 -8.87
CA GLN A 210 -24.88 -12.73 -8.88
C GLN A 210 -26.12 -13.23 -9.65
N HIS A 211 -27.07 -12.37 -9.99
CA HIS A 211 -28.30 -12.73 -10.72
C HIS A 211 -28.37 -12.07 -12.10
N TYR A 212 -27.38 -11.28 -12.49
CA TYR A 212 -27.41 -10.53 -13.72
C TYR A 212 -26.85 -11.36 -14.88
N SER A 213 -27.74 -11.90 -15.73
CA SER A 213 -27.37 -12.81 -16.84
C SER A 213 -26.42 -12.19 -17.87
N ASN A 214 -26.40 -10.87 -17.97
CA ASN A 214 -25.60 -10.12 -18.93
C ASN A 214 -24.46 -9.36 -18.23
N ALA A 215 -23.99 -9.88 -17.09
CA ALA A 215 -22.90 -9.28 -16.34
C ALA A 215 -21.67 -9.05 -17.24
N THR A 216 -21.07 -7.89 -17.08
CA THR A 216 -19.88 -7.47 -17.81
C THR A 216 -18.68 -7.36 -16.85
N PRO A 217 -17.44 -7.30 -17.38
CA PRO A 217 -16.27 -7.05 -16.56
C PRO A 217 -16.38 -5.76 -15.74
N VAL A 218 -16.97 -4.71 -16.33
CA VAL A 218 -17.15 -3.40 -15.67
C VAL A 218 -18.12 -3.52 -14.50
N ASP A 219 -19.19 -4.31 -14.63
CA ASP A 219 -20.13 -4.54 -13.53
C ASP A 219 -19.44 -5.24 -12.36
N ALA A 220 -18.65 -6.28 -12.64
CA ALA A 220 -17.89 -7.01 -11.63
C ALA A 220 -16.85 -6.14 -10.92
N ASP A 221 -16.15 -5.30 -11.67
CA ASP A 221 -15.13 -4.39 -11.13
C ASP A 221 -15.73 -3.37 -10.16
N ILE A 222 -16.87 -2.76 -10.52
CA ILE A 222 -17.61 -1.84 -9.63
C ILE A 222 -18.02 -2.54 -8.32
N VAL A 223 -18.45 -3.80 -8.39
CA VAL A 223 -18.80 -4.57 -7.19
C VAL A 223 -17.57 -4.87 -6.32
N LEU A 224 -16.43 -5.18 -6.93
CA LEU A 224 -15.16 -5.37 -6.21
C LEU A 224 -14.73 -4.09 -5.49
N GLU A 225 -14.71 -2.96 -6.18
CA GLU A 225 -14.35 -1.66 -5.59
C GLU A 225 -15.27 -1.29 -4.42
N ALA A 226 -16.59 -1.43 -4.59
CA ALA A 226 -17.56 -1.15 -3.55
C ALA A 226 -17.39 -2.08 -2.33
N THR A 227 -17.03 -3.35 -2.57
CA THR A 227 -16.77 -4.35 -1.53
C THR A 227 -15.49 -4.05 -0.77
N ALA A 228 -14.40 -3.77 -1.48
CA ALA A 228 -13.11 -3.38 -0.90
C ALA A 228 -13.25 -2.16 0.00
N HIS A 229 -13.88 -1.10 -0.53
CA HIS A 229 -14.11 0.15 0.19
C HIS A 229 -14.93 -0.06 1.46
N LEU A 230 -15.99 -0.86 1.39
CA LEU A 230 -16.83 -1.18 2.55
C LEU A 230 -16.03 -1.94 3.63
N ILE A 231 -15.32 -3.01 3.26
CA ILE A 231 -14.54 -3.81 4.22
C ILE A 231 -13.44 -2.94 4.87
N GLY A 232 -12.66 -2.21 4.06
CA GLY A 232 -11.60 -1.34 4.55
C GLY A 232 -12.13 -0.20 5.43
N THR A 233 -13.31 0.35 5.13
CA THR A 233 -13.93 1.38 5.97
C THR A 233 -14.36 0.82 7.33
N PHE A 234 -14.95 -0.38 7.37
CA PHE A 234 -15.26 -1.03 8.65
C PHE A 234 -13.99 -1.36 9.45
N GLY A 235 -12.94 -1.88 8.80
CA GLY A 235 -11.65 -2.14 9.46
C GLY A 235 -11.08 -0.90 10.15
N LYS A 236 -11.02 0.23 9.45
CA LYS A 236 -10.56 1.51 10.03
C LYS A 236 -11.39 1.97 11.23
N VAL A 237 -12.70 1.81 11.15
CA VAL A 237 -13.62 2.26 12.20
C VAL A 237 -13.57 1.35 13.43
N ILE A 238 -13.39 0.04 13.24
CA ILE A 238 -13.19 -0.93 14.33
C ILE A 238 -11.85 -0.67 15.01
N ARG A 239 -10.77 -0.53 14.24
CA ARG A 239 -9.45 -0.14 14.76
C ARG A 239 -9.54 1.12 15.62
N ARG A 240 -10.17 2.17 15.11
CA ARG A 240 -10.35 3.43 15.85
C ARG A 240 -11.10 3.24 17.18
N ARG A 241 -12.02 2.27 17.25
CA ARG A 241 -12.74 1.97 18.48
C ARG A 241 -11.83 1.32 19.52
N GLU A 242 -10.91 0.46 19.09
CA GLU A 242 -10.01 -0.29 19.95
C GLU A 242 -8.77 0.53 20.35
N ALA A 243 -8.18 1.25 19.39
CA ALA A 243 -7.01 2.11 19.60
C ALA A 243 -7.35 3.52 20.14
N GLY A 244 -8.61 3.94 20.06
CA GLY A 244 -9.05 5.29 20.47
C GLY A 244 -8.95 6.34 19.36
N GLU A 245 -9.38 7.56 19.68
CA GLU A 245 -9.20 8.71 18.78
C GLU A 245 -7.72 9.15 18.82
N PRO A 246 -7.14 9.58 17.67
CA PRO A 246 -5.76 10.05 17.67
C PRO A 246 -5.58 11.19 18.66
N GLU A 247 -4.50 11.11 19.44
CA GLU A 247 -4.19 12.15 20.41
C GLU A 247 -3.86 13.47 19.70
N ARG A 248 -4.14 14.58 20.39
CA ARG A 248 -3.77 15.92 19.95
C ARG A 248 -2.78 16.50 20.90
N CYS A 249 -1.81 17.25 20.35
CA CYS A 249 -0.87 17.99 21.17
C CYS A 249 -1.63 18.89 22.16
N PRO A 250 -1.38 18.78 23.48
CA PRO A 250 -2.11 19.57 24.48
C PRO A 250 -1.75 21.07 24.42
N ARG A 251 -0.70 21.43 23.66
CA ARG A 251 -0.25 22.82 23.49
C ARG A 251 -0.80 23.50 22.24
N CYS A 252 -0.80 22.83 21.09
CA CYS A 252 -1.17 23.44 19.81
C CYS A 252 -2.27 22.69 19.04
N GLU A 253 -2.83 21.63 19.62
CA GLU A 253 -3.89 20.78 19.05
C GLU A 253 -3.51 20.06 17.74
N SER A 254 -2.24 20.11 17.35
CA SER A 254 -1.72 19.38 16.18
C SER A 254 -1.77 17.86 16.41
N TYR A 255 -2.10 17.13 15.35
CA TYR A 255 -2.00 15.67 15.27
C TYR A 255 -0.58 15.18 14.94
N GLN A 256 0.37 16.08 14.68
CA GLN A 256 1.76 15.71 14.39
C GLN A 256 2.50 15.31 15.69
N LEU A 257 2.02 14.26 16.33
CA LEU A 257 2.67 13.63 17.47
C LEU A 257 3.51 12.46 16.95
N ALA A 258 4.73 12.34 17.45
CA ALA A 258 5.64 11.25 17.15
C ALA A 258 6.24 10.74 18.48
N GLU A 259 6.52 9.45 18.55
CA GLU A 259 7.29 8.89 19.66
C GLU A 259 8.78 9.14 19.43
N ASP A 260 9.45 9.69 20.44
CA ASP A 260 10.90 9.77 20.53
C ASP A 260 11.39 8.68 21.49
N ILE A 261 12.05 7.66 20.93
CA ILE A 261 12.56 6.50 21.66
C ILE A 261 14.08 6.55 21.68
N GLN A 262 14.66 6.51 22.88
CA GLN A 262 16.10 6.52 23.12
C GLN A 262 16.50 5.25 23.86
N HIS A 263 17.23 4.36 23.19
CA HIS A 263 17.70 3.11 23.77
C HIS A 263 18.80 3.34 24.81
N ASP A 264 18.72 2.63 25.94
CA ASP A 264 19.74 2.60 26.98
C ASP A 264 20.20 1.14 27.18
N ALA A 265 21.39 0.84 26.65
CA ALA A 265 21.99 -0.49 26.75
C ALA A 265 22.50 -0.82 28.15
N GLU A 266 22.86 0.18 28.96
CA GLU A 266 23.36 -0.02 30.32
C GLU A 266 22.22 -0.43 31.26
N GLN A 267 21.07 0.25 31.13
CA GLN A 267 19.86 -0.04 31.90
C GLN A 267 18.98 -1.11 31.26
N ARG A 268 19.36 -1.60 30.07
CA ARG A 268 18.66 -2.63 29.30
C ARG A 268 17.20 -2.27 29.07
N GLY A 269 16.96 -1.08 28.53
CA GLY A 269 15.63 -0.55 28.26
C GLY A 269 15.65 0.59 27.25
N PHE A 270 14.58 1.37 27.22
CA PHE A 270 14.49 2.59 26.42
C PHE A 270 13.70 3.66 27.17
N PHE A 271 14.05 4.92 26.89
CA PHE A 271 13.27 6.08 27.27
C PHE A 271 12.33 6.44 26.12
N ALA A 272 11.06 6.64 26.41
CA ALA A 272 10.06 7.07 25.43
C ALA A 272 9.44 8.40 25.87
N SER A 273 9.13 9.25 24.90
CA SER A 273 8.29 10.43 25.12
C SER A 273 7.61 10.83 23.81
N THR A 274 6.46 11.47 23.88
CA THR A 274 5.76 11.98 22.72
C THR A 274 6.22 13.40 22.40
N VAL A 275 6.55 13.67 21.14
CA VAL A 275 6.99 14.98 20.64
C VAL A 275 6.04 15.49 19.58
N CYS A 276 5.67 16.78 19.67
CA CYS A 276 4.89 17.45 18.64
C CYS A 276 5.80 18.06 17.58
N GLY A 277 5.73 17.56 16.34
CA GLY A 277 6.47 18.11 15.19
C GLY A 277 6.08 19.55 14.83
N ALA A 278 4.87 19.99 15.19
CA ALA A 278 4.39 21.34 14.85
C ALA A 278 4.83 22.44 15.83
N CYS A 279 4.96 22.15 17.13
CA CYS A 279 5.27 23.17 18.14
C CYS A 279 6.40 22.79 19.12
N GLY A 280 6.98 21.60 18.98
CA GLY A 280 8.06 21.10 19.81
C GLY A 280 7.64 20.77 21.25
N TRP A 281 6.34 20.70 21.55
CA TRP A 281 5.89 20.17 22.85
C TRP A 281 6.37 18.73 23.04
N ARG A 282 6.79 18.39 24.26
CA ARG A 282 7.21 17.04 24.64
C ARG A 282 6.48 16.61 25.91
N SER A 283 6.04 15.36 25.97
CA SER A 283 5.52 14.75 27.19
C SER A 283 6.61 14.55 28.24
N ASP A 284 6.23 14.06 29.42
CA ASP A 284 7.22 13.49 30.33
C ASP A 284 7.90 12.27 29.69
N VAL A 285 9.10 11.96 30.17
CA VAL A 285 9.92 10.85 29.66
C VAL A 285 9.71 9.63 30.56
N ASP A 286 9.27 8.54 29.97
CA ASP A 286 9.05 7.27 30.64
C ASP A 286 10.14 6.26 30.27
N PHE A 287 10.62 5.47 31.24
CA PHE A 287 11.60 4.42 31.00
C PHE A 287 10.93 3.04 31.05
N THR A 288 11.16 2.23 30.04
CA THR A 288 10.67 0.84 29.96
C THR A 288 11.84 -0.13 29.83
N PRO A 289 12.04 -1.05 30.80
CA PRO A 289 13.00 -2.14 30.68
C PRO A 289 12.63 -3.11 29.55
N TRP A 290 13.62 -3.66 28.83
CA TRP A 290 13.37 -4.67 27.79
C TRP A 290 12.67 -5.91 28.32
N ALA A 291 13.00 -6.33 29.56
CA ALA A 291 12.38 -7.51 30.17
C ALA A 291 10.86 -7.34 30.35
N GLU A 292 10.38 -6.12 30.59
CA GLU A 292 8.96 -5.78 30.70
C GLU A 292 8.35 -5.63 29.29
N HIS A 293 9.03 -4.94 28.38
CA HIS A 293 8.55 -4.76 27.01
C HIS A 293 8.34 -6.09 26.27
N PHE A 294 9.19 -7.09 26.53
CA PHE A 294 9.12 -8.40 25.90
C PHE A 294 8.39 -9.46 26.74
N GLU A 295 7.76 -9.08 27.87
CA GLU A 295 7.05 -10.04 28.71
C GLU A 295 5.80 -10.55 27.98
N GLY A 296 5.78 -11.84 27.63
CA GLY A 296 4.68 -12.48 26.90
C GLY A 296 4.72 -12.32 25.38
N SER A 297 5.73 -11.65 24.83
CA SER A 297 5.96 -11.57 23.38
C SER A 297 6.54 -12.89 22.86
N ASP A 298 5.99 -13.42 21.76
CA ASP A 298 6.62 -14.53 21.04
C ASP A 298 7.81 -13.99 20.22
N ILE A 299 8.93 -13.78 20.90
CA ILE A 299 10.17 -13.26 20.31
C ILE A 299 10.68 -14.21 19.20
N GLU A 300 10.50 -15.52 19.38
CA GLU A 300 10.84 -16.51 18.34
C GLU A 300 9.93 -16.35 17.11
N GLY A 301 8.62 -16.22 17.29
CA GLY A 301 7.66 -15.96 16.21
C GLY A 301 7.89 -14.63 15.48
N TYR A 302 8.31 -13.59 16.20
CA TYR A 302 8.64 -12.28 15.63
C TYR A 302 9.91 -12.32 14.76
N LEU A 303 10.94 -13.06 15.20
CA LEU A 303 12.20 -13.25 14.45
C LEU A 303 12.10 -14.29 13.33
N SER A 304 11.13 -15.21 13.40
CA SER A 304 10.92 -16.27 12.41
C SER A 304 9.75 -16.02 11.45
N SER A 305 9.07 -14.87 11.56
CA SER A 305 8.04 -14.45 10.60
C SER A 305 8.68 -14.09 9.26
N PRO A 306 8.26 -14.72 8.14
CA PRO A 306 8.81 -14.47 6.82
C PRO A 306 8.27 -13.13 6.28
N GLY A 307 8.81 -12.00 6.74
CA GLY A 307 8.29 -10.69 6.34
C GLY A 307 9.21 -9.48 6.50
N LEU A 308 10.22 -9.48 7.37
CA LEU A 308 11.01 -8.27 7.65
C LEU A 308 12.50 -8.57 7.85
N GLY A 309 13.28 -8.61 6.75
CA GLY A 309 14.76 -8.50 6.69
C GLY A 309 15.55 -9.65 7.34
N ILE A 310 16.51 -10.30 6.69
CA ILE A 310 17.73 -9.75 6.12
C ILE A 310 18.12 -10.58 4.88
N SER A 311 18.64 -9.89 3.89
CA SER A 311 19.19 -10.42 2.65
C SER A 311 20.29 -11.46 2.89
N ASP A 312 19.92 -12.75 2.92
CA ASP A 312 20.86 -13.89 2.95
C ASP A 312 20.85 -14.69 1.63
N ARG A 313 20.55 -14.03 0.50
CA ARG A 313 20.53 -14.68 -0.83
C ARG A 313 21.58 -14.18 -1.82
N LEU A 314 22.62 -13.52 -1.34
CA LEU A 314 23.77 -13.18 -2.17
C LEU A 314 25.01 -13.82 -1.55
N HIS A 315 25.28 -15.07 -1.94
CA HIS A 315 26.59 -15.68 -2.17
C HIS A 315 26.40 -17.21 -2.32
N PRO A 316 26.48 -17.78 -3.53
CA PRO A 316 26.95 -19.15 -3.66
C PRO A 316 28.48 -19.07 -3.53
N GLU A 317 29.00 -19.23 -2.31
CA GLU A 317 30.42 -19.60 -2.19
C GLU A 317 30.56 -20.99 -2.80
N GLY A 318 31.28 -21.03 -3.91
CA GLY A 318 31.75 -22.27 -4.50
C GLY A 318 32.72 -22.93 -3.55
N ASP A 319 32.40 -24.16 -3.15
CA ASP A 319 33.40 -25.08 -2.62
C ASP A 319 33.67 -26.12 -3.70
N ASP A 320 34.63 -25.79 -4.57
CA ASP A 320 35.37 -26.78 -5.32
C ASP A 320 36.74 -26.96 -4.63
N SER A 321 36.79 -28.02 -3.83
CA SER A 321 37.83 -29.06 -3.79
C SER A 321 39.06 -28.90 -2.87
N ALA A 322 39.13 -29.90 -1.97
CA ALA A 322 40.29 -30.77 -1.67
C ALA A 322 41.53 -30.16 -0.99
N GLY A 323 41.79 -30.61 0.25
CA GLY A 323 43.08 -30.48 0.92
C GLY A 323 42.97 -30.32 2.42
#